data_AF-A0A1G6XGC6-F1
#
_entry.id   AF-A0A1G6XGC6-F1
#
_cell.length_a   1.000
_cell.length_b   1.000
_cell.length_c   1.000
_cell.angle_alpha   90.00
_cell.angle_beta   90.00
_cell.angle_gamma   90.00
#
_symmetry.space_group_name_H-M   'P 1'
#
loop_
_entity.id
_entity.type
_entity.pdbx_description
1 polymer ?
#
loop_
_entity_poly.entity_id
_entity_poly.type
_entity_poly.pdbx_seq_one_letter_code
_entity_poly.pdbx_strand_id
1 'polypeptide(L)'
;MDDRTGMGFDKNMTTAPNTLARPTRNPLRTGTLLLATVTTGLTAGVYTDWSNTIMPGLGDVDDRTFVTAFQSLDAAIMNPLFLGVEFTGSLLLIALALALHMRSGQRATLVWLSVALAAYLVSVVITMGVNEPLNQQLRSVTDSTSDADFAAARAMLDEARWTAWNTVRALATLTAFGSLAWSLVIHQRR
;
A
#
# COMPACT_ATOMS: atom_id res chain seq x y z
N MET A 1 -81.76 -40.32 -8.28
CA MET A 1 -81.35 -39.02 -7.71
C MET A 1 -80.02 -38.69 -8.36
N ASP A 2 -80.10 -37.77 -9.30
CA ASP A 2 -79.02 -37.20 -10.10
C ASP A 2 -78.51 -35.95 -9.35
N ASP A 3 -77.19 -35.70 -9.31
CA ASP A 3 -76.66 -34.35 -9.57
C ASP A 3 -75.14 -34.35 -9.82
N ARG A 4 -74.73 -33.51 -10.77
CA ARG A 4 -73.38 -33.22 -11.22
C ARG A 4 -72.83 -31.99 -10.48
N THR A 5 -71.57 -31.65 -10.79
CA THR A 5 -70.87 -30.36 -10.58
C THR A 5 -70.30 -30.15 -9.17
N GLY A 6 -69.04 -29.77 -8.93
CA GLY A 6 -68.00 -29.20 -9.76
C GLY A 6 -67.43 -27.98 -9.04
N MET A 7 -66.19 -28.03 -8.53
CA MET A 7 -65.37 -26.83 -8.28
C MET A 7 -63.94 -27.22 -7.95
N GLY A 8 -63.00 -26.83 -8.82
CA GLY A 8 -61.57 -26.97 -8.60
C GLY A 8 -60.97 -25.77 -7.88
N PHE A 9 -59.88 -26.01 -7.15
CA PHE A 9 -58.84 -25.08 -6.68
C PHE A 9 -57.71 -26.01 -6.17
N ASP A 10 -56.42 -25.87 -6.45
CA ASP A 10 -55.63 -24.88 -7.16
C ASP A 10 -54.37 -25.58 -7.70
N LYS A 11 -53.84 -25.01 -8.77
CA LYS A 11 -52.66 -25.38 -9.52
C LYS A 11 -51.40 -24.98 -8.74
N ASN A 12 -50.31 -25.71 -8.97
CA ASN A 12 -48.94 -25.21 -8.78
C ASN A 12 -48.55 -24.77 -7.36
N MET A 13 -48.25 -25.73 -6.49
CA MET A 13 -47.29 -25.48 -5.40
C MET A 13 -45.90 -25.96 -5.84
N THR A 14 -45.45 -25.46 -6.99
CA THR A 14 -44.03 -25.41 -7.34
C THR A 14 -43.44 -24.35 -6.43
N THR A 15 -42.79 -24.77 -5.36
CA THR A 15 -41.96 -23.91 -4.53
C THR A 15 -40.98 -23.17 -5.45
N ALA A 16 -41.24 -21.89 -5.67
CA ALA A 16 -40.30 -21.02 -6.36
C ALA A 16 -38.94 -21.18 -5.64
N PRO A 17 -37.84 -21.44 -6.35
CA PRO A 17 -36.53 -21.37 -5.73
C PRO A 17 -36.40 -19.95 -5.18
N ASN A 18 -36.24 -19.84 -3.86
CA ASN A 18 -35.79 -18.63 -3.21
C ASN A 18 -34.45 -18.28 -3.85
N THR A 19 -34.48 -17.48 -4.92
CA THR A 19 -33.33 -16.78 -5.45
C THR A 19 -32.96 -15.78 -4.38
N LEU A 20 -32.23 -16.25 -3.37
CA LEU A 20 -31.46 -15.42 -2.46
C LEU A 20 -30.68 -14.48 -3.37
N ALA A 21 -31.16 -13.24 -3.49
CA ALA A 21 -30.47 -12.20 -4.22
C ALA A 21 -29.05 -12.18 -3.64
N ARG A 22 -28.06 -12.60 -4.45
CA ARG A 22 -26.66 -12.51 -4.04
C ARG A 22 -26.46 -11.06 -3.58
N PRO A 23 -25.93 -10.82 -2.37
CA PRO A 23 -25.69 -9.46 -1.92
C PRO A 23 -24.93 -8.73 -3.02
N THR A 24 -25.50 -7.62 -3.48
CA THR A 24 -24.92 -6.84 -4.57
C THR A 24 -23.55 -6.35 -4.11
N ARG A 25 -22.49 -6.91 -4.70
CA ARG A 25 -21.12 -6.48 -4.46
C ARG A 25 -21.07 -4.99 -4.72
N ASN A 26 -20.64 -4.19 -3.73
CA ASN A 26 -20.47 -2.76 -3.92
C ASN A 26 -19.19 -2.54 -4.75
N PRO A 27 -19.28 -2.22 -6.05
CA PRO A 27 -18.10 -2.15 -6.93
C PRO A 27 -17.12 -1.06 -6.47
N LEU A 28 -17.61 -0.03 -5.78
CA LEU A 28 -16.77 1.02 -5.22
C LEU A 28 -15.87 0.48 -4.10
N ARG A 29 -16.41 -0.33 -3.17
CA ARG A 29 -15.62 -0.95 -2.09
C ARG A 29 -14.53 -1.85 -2.64
N THR A 30 -14.88 -2.71 -3.58
CA THR A 30 -13.93 -3.63 -4.22
C THR A 30 -12.87 -2.86 -5.00
N GLY A 31 -13.29 -1.86 -5.80
CA GLY A 31 -12.39 -1.02 -6.59
C GLY A 31 -11.39 -0.28 -5.71
N THR A 32 -11.83 0.36 -4.63
CA THR A 32 -10.94 1.06 -3.70
C THR A 32 -9.98 0.11 -3.01
N LEU A 33 -10.43 -1.07 -2.56
CA LEU A 33 -9.55 -2.08 -1.95
C LEU A 33 -8.47 -2.58 -2.92
N LEU A 34 -8.85 -2.85 -4.18
CA LEU A 34 -7.90 -3.29 -5.21
C LEU A 34 -6.86 -2.22 -5.49
N LEU A 35 -7.29 -0.97 -5.71
CA LEU A 35 -6.38 0.14 -5.96
C LEU A 35 -5.45 0.41 -4.77
N ALA A 36 -5.99 0.39 -3.53
CA ALA A 36 -5.18 0.49 -2.31
C ALA A 36 -4.12 -0.61 -2.24
N THR A 37 -4.52 -1.86 -2.56
CA THR A 37 -3.61 -3.02 -2.51
C THR A 37 -2.49 -2.89 -3.54
N VAL A 38 -2.80 -2.51 -4.79
CA VAL A 38 -1.81 -2.36 -5.86
C VAL A 38 -0.82 -1.24 -5.53
N THR A 39 -1.32 -0.05 -5.20
CA THR A 39 -0.47 1.11 -4.88
C THR A 39 0.41 0.84 -3.65
N THR A 40 -0.14 0.21 -2.61
CA THR A 40 0.64 -0.14 -1.40
C THR A 40 1.69 -1.22 -1.71
N GLY A 41 1.36 -2.19 -2.57
CA GLY A 41 2.29 -3.22 -3.01
C GLY A 41 3.47 -2.65 -3.80
N LEU A 42 3.22 -1.67 -4.69
CA LEU A 42 4.28 -0.95 -5.40
C LEU A 42 5.19 -0.19 -4.42
N THR A 43 4.62 0.56 -3.47
CA THR A 43 5.40 1.26 -2.44
C THR A 43 6.25 0.28 -1.60
N ALA A 44 5.67 -0.86 -1.21
CA ALA A 44 6.38 -1.88 -0.45
C ALA A 44 7.54 -2.51 -1.24
N GLY A 45 7.33 -2.74 -2.54
CA GLY A 45 8.38 -3.19 -3.46
C GLY A 45 9.55 -2.21 -3.51
N VAL A 46 9.26 -0.92 -3.72
CA VAL A 46 10.29 0.13 -3.74
C VAL A 46 11.10 0.11 -2.44
N TYR A 47 10.47 0.16 -1.26
CA TYR A 47 11.23 0.16 -0.01
C TYR A 47 12.03 -1.12 0.20
N THR A 48 11.51 -2.27 -0.22
CA THR A 48 12.21 -3.54 -0.13
C THR A 48 13.45 -3.54 -1.02
N ASP A 49 13.33 -3.14 -2.29
CA ASP A 49 14.44 -3.11 -3.23
C ASP A 49 15.52 -2.09 -2.83
N TRP A 50 15.13 -0.94 -2.28
CA TRP A 50 16.10 0.04 -1.79
C TRP A 50 17.04 -0.54 -0.73
N SER A 51 16.50 -1.29 0.24
CA SER A 51 17.33 -1.93 1.27
C SER A 51 18.03 -3.21 0.79
N ASN A 52 17.40 -3.97 -0.11
CA ASN A 52 17.87 -5.31 -0.49
C ASN A 52 18.84 -5.30 -1.68
N THR A 53 18.74 -4.33 -2.59
CA THR A 53 19.54 -4.28 -3.82
C THR A 53 20.24 -2.95 -4.03
N ILE A 54 19.53 -1.83 -3.93
CA ILE A 54 20.09 -0.50 -4.29
C ILE A 54 21.17 -0.08 -3.30
N MET A 55 20.87 -0.01 -2.00
CA MET A 55 21.86 0.41 -1.00
C MET A 55 23.07 -0.52 -0.93
N PRO A 56 22.93 -1.86 -0.94
CA PRO A 56 24.08 -2.75 -1.04
C PRO A 56 24.91 -2.51 -2.32
N GLY A 57 24.27 -2.39 -3.48
CA GLY A 57 24.96 -2.15 -4.75
C GLY A 57 25.66 -0.80 -4.82
N LEU A 58 25.07 0.25 -4.24
CA LEU A 58 25.74 1.54 -4.06
C LEU A 58 26.88 1.43 -3.03
N GLY A 59 26.71 0.62 -1.99
CA GLY A 59 27.71 0.33 -0.97
C GLY A 59 29.05 -0.11 -1.56
N ASP A 60 29.01 -0.91 -2.63
CA ASP A 60 30.17 -1.53 -3.27
C ASP A 60 30.93 -0.62 -4.26
N VAL A 61 30.44 0.59 -4.55
CA VAL A 61 31.12 1.54 -5.45
C VAL A 61 31.89 2.62 -4.68
N ASP A 62 32.76 3.35 -5.40
CA ASP A 62 33.51 4.49 -4.86
C ASP A 62 32.58 5.65 -4.44
N ASP A 63 33.06 6.53 -3.56
CA ASP A 63 32.26 7.60 -2.97
C ASP A 63 31.70 8.59 -3.98
N ARG A 64 32.45 8.88 -5.05
CA ARG A 64 31.97 9.79 -6.10
C ARG A 64 30.80 9.15 -6.84
N THR A 65 30.94 7.90 -7.24
CA THR A 65 29.87 7.14 -7.88
C THR A 65 28.66 7.00 -6.97
N PHE A 66 28.87 6.67 -5.68
CA PHE A 66 27.81 6.58 -4.67
C PHE A 66 27.00 7.89 -4.61
N VAL A 67 27.66 9.01 -4.33
CA VAL A 67 27.00 10.30 -4.08
C VAL A 67 26.24 10.75 -5.32
N THR A 68 26.89 10.67 -6.49
CA THR A 68 26.29 11.07 -7.76
C THR A 68 25.06 10.22 -8.11
N ALA A 69 25.17 8.90 -7.94
CA ALA A 69 24.07 7.98 -8.22
C ALA A 69 22.93 8.14 -7.22
N PHE A 70 23.23 8.23 -5.92
CA PHE A 70 22.22 8.39 -4.88
C PHE A 70 21.43 9.70 -5.09
N GLN A 71 22.10 10.83 -5.29
CA GLN A 71 21.45 12.11 -5.57
C GLN A 71 20.56 12.05 -6.82
N SER A 72 21.04 11.39 -7.88
CA SER A 72 20.27 11.22 -9.12
C SER A 72 19.03 10.35 -8.92
N LEU A 73 19.14 9.24 -8.19
CA LEU A 73 18.03 8.34 -7.87
C LEU A 73 17.01 9.01 -6.95
N ASP A 74 17.48 9.73 -5.94
CA ASP A 74 16.64 10.48 -5.01
C ASP A 74 15.91 11.64 -5.71
N ALA A 75 16.54 12.34 -6.65
CA ALA A 75 15.85 13.32 -7.49
C ALA A 75 14.79 12.66 -8.40
N ALA A 76 15.10 11.49 -8.98
CA ALA A 76 14.20 10.77 -9.88
C ALA A 76 12.95 10.22 -9.16
N ILE A 77 13.03 9.90 -7.86
CA ILE A 77 11.89 9.39 -7.09
C ILE A 77 10.86 10.49 -6.76
N MET A 78 11.24 11.77 -6.86
CA MET A 78 10.36 12.94 -6.68
C MET A 78 9.48 13.20 -7.92
N ASN A 79 8.88 12.15 -8.48
CA ASN A 79 8.01 12.25 -9.65
C ASN A 79 6.52 12.05 -9.27
N PRO A 80 5.57 12.55 -10.09
CA PRO A 80 4.14 12.48 -9.77
C PRO A 80 3.58 11.06 -9.63
N LEU A 81 4.16 10.08 -10.33
CA LEU A 81 3.71 8.69 -10.26
C LEU A 81 4.01 8.12 -8.87
N PHE A 82 5.25 8.25 -8.41
CA PHE A 82 5.62 7.77 -7.08
C PHE A 82 4.95 8.59 -5.96
N LEU A 83 5.12 9.92 -5.95
CA LEU A 83 4.61 10.74 -4.84
C LEU A 83 3.09 10.80 -4.79
N GLY A 84 2.44 10.96 -5.95
CA GLY A 84 1.00 11.15 -6.05
C GLY A 84 0.23 9.84 -6.05
N VAL A 85 0.59 8.91 -6.94
CA VAL A 85 -0.18 7.66 -7.16
C VAL A 85 0.23 6.57 -6.17
N GLU A 86 1.51 6.32 -6.00
CA GLU A 86 1.98 5.23 -5.13
C GLU A 86 1.93 5.63 -3.66
N PHE A 87 2.69 6.64 -3.25
CA PHE A 87 2.86 6.99 -1.84
C PHE A 87 1.62 7.66 -1.23
N THR A 88 1.25 8.84 -1.73
CA THR A 88 0.07 9.57 -1.21
C THR A 88 -1.23 8.85 -1.58
N GLY A 89 -1.31 8.31 -2.80
CA GLY A 89 -2.47 7.58 -3.28
C GLY A 89 -2.78 6.35 -2.43
N SER A 90 -1.77 5.56 -2.03
CA SER A 90 -1.97 4.44 -1.10
C SER A 90 -2.63 4.89 0.20
N LEU A 91 -2.08 5.91 0.86
CA LEU A 91 -2.61 6.41 2.13
C LEU A 91 -4.08 6.83 2.00
N LEU A 92 -4.41 7.61 0.97
CA LEU A 92 -5.77 8.10 0.72
C LEU A 92 -6.72 6.95 0.37
N LEU A 93 -6.29 5.98 -0.44
CA LEU A 93 -7.10 4.84 -0.83
C LEU A 93 -7.36 3.89 0.35
N ILE A 94 -6.37 3.68 1.23
CA ILE A 94 -6.56 2.90 2.46
C ILE A 94 -7.59 3.59 3.37
N ALA A 95 -7.44 4.90 3.58
CA ALA A 95 -8.38 5.68 4.39
C ALA A 95 -9.80 5.67 3.81
N LEU A 96 -9.93 5.81 2.48
CA LEU A 96 -11.20 5.73 1.78
C LEU A 96 -11.82 4.32 1.89
N ALA A 97 -11.03 3.26 1.73
CA ALA A 97 -11.49 1.89 1.90
C ALA A 97 -12.03 1.67 3.31
N LEU A 98 -11.32 2.15 4.34
CA LEU A 98 -11.75 2.07 5.73
C LEU A 98 -13.10 2.79 5.94
N ALA A 99 -13.20 4.05 5.47
CA ALA A 99 -14.42 4.84 5.58
C ALA A 99 -15.64 4.17 4.92
N LEU A 100 -15.47 3.64 3.70
CA LEU A 100 -16.53 2.95 2.96
C LEU A 100 -17.02 1.67 3.65
N HIS A 101 -16.20 1.06 4.53
CA HIS A 101 -16.53 -0.15 5.26
C HIS A 101 -17.10 0.11 6.67
N MET A 102 -17.06 1.34 7.20
CA MET A 102 -17.48 1.63 8.59
C MET A 102 -18.93 1.22 8.89
N ARG A 103 -19.84 1.34 7.91
CA ARG A 103 -21.27 1.01 8.06
C ARG A 103 -21.66 -0.31 7.40
N SER A 104 -20.68 -1.15 7.07
CA SER A 104 -20.91 -2.40 6.33
C SER A 104 -21.27 -3.60 7.20
N GLY A 105 -21.10 -3.50 8.53
CA GLY A 105 -21.20 -4.65 9.45
C GLY A 105 -20.02 -5.63 9.36
N GLN A 106 -19.03 -5.38 8.48
CA GLN A 106 -17.87 -6.25 8.26
C GLN A 106 -16.74 -5.96 9.26
N ARG A 107 -16.96 -6.31 10.54
CA ARG A 107 -16.01 -6.00 11.61
C ARG A 107 -14.59 -6.54 11.36
N ALA A 108 -14.46 -7.74 10.77
CA ALA A 108 -13.16 -8.31 10.43
C ALA A 108 -12.41 -7.46 9.39
N THR A 109 -13.07 -7.06 8.29
CA THR A 109 -12.49 -6.18 7.27
C THR A 109 -12.05 -4.84 7.86
N LEU A 110 -12.84 -4.27 8.77
CA LEU A 110 -12.48 -3.02 9.45
C LEU A 110 -11.22 -3.13 10.30
N VAL A 111 -11.02 -4.24 11.01
CA VAL A 111 -9.79 -4.47 11.80
C VAL A 111 -8.58 -4.48 10.88
N TRP A 112 -8.60 -5.26 9.80
CA TRP A 112 -7.48 -5.34 8.86
C TRP A 112 -7.21 -4.04 8.11
N LEU A 113 -8.25 -3.29 7.75
CA LEU A 113 -8.09 -1.94 7.19
C LEU A 113 -7.49 -0.95 8.19
N SER A 114 -7.82 -1.06 9.47
CA SER A 114 -7.24 -0.23 10.53
C SER A 114 -5.75 -0.56 10.74
N VAL A 115 -5.39 -1.85 10.73
CA VAL A 115 -4.00 -2.30 10.77
C VAL A 115 -3.24 -1.79 9.54
N ALA A 116 -3.83 -1.90 8.35
CA ALA A 116 -3.21 -1.39 7.12
C ALA A 116 -2.92 0.10 7.20
N LEU A 117 -3.90 0.90 7.63
CA LEU A 117 -3.76 2.35 7.76
C LEU A 117 -2.68 2.71 8.79
N ALA A 118 -2.71 2.08 9.97
CA ALA A 118 -1.73 2.34 11.01
C ALA A 118 -0.30 1.99 10.57
N ALA A 119 -0.11 0.82 9.95
CA ALA A 119 1.19 0.39 9.45
C ALA A 119 1.70 1.31 8.31
N TYR A 120 0.82 1.75 7.41
CA TYR A 120 1.20 2.70 6.36
C TYR A 120 1.61 4.06 6.95
N LEU A 121 0.88 4.57 7.95
CA LEU A 121 1.22 5.81 8.66
C LEU A 121 2.58 5.73 9.35
N VAL A 122 2.96 4.58 9.92
CA VAL A 122 4.32 4.39 10.46
C VAL A 122 5.37 4.62 9.38
N SER A 123 5.17 4.07 8.18
CA SER A 123 6.07 4.31 7.05
C SER A 123 6.14 5.79 6.65
N VAL A 124 5.01 6.50 6.65
CA VAL A 124 4.95 7.94 6.37
C VAL A 124 5.75 8.74 7.40
N VAL A 125 5.57 8.43 8.69
CA VAL A 125 6.30 9.11 9.78
C VAL A 125 7.80 8.87 9.66
N ILE A 126 8.24 7.65 9.37
CA ILE A 126 9.67 7.35 9.19
C ILE A 126 10.22 8.04 7.94
N THR A 127 9.45 8.08 6.85
CA THR A 127 9.82 8.77 5.62
C THR A 127 10.14 10.24 5.92
N MET A 128 9.22 10.95 6.57
CA MET A 128 9.36 12.38 6.86
C MET A 128 10.34 12.68 8.00
N GLY A 129 10.44 11.78 8.99
CA GLY A 129 11.23 12.00 10.21
C GLY A 129 12.66 11.49 10.15
N VAL A 130 12.99 10.59 9.21
CA VAL A 130 14.31 9.96 9.13
C VAL A 130 14.88 10.00 7.72
N ASN A 131 14.24 9.32 6.76
CA ASN A 131 14.82 9.12 5.44
C ASN A 131 14.91 10.43 4.64
N GLU A 132 13.85 11.21 4.60
CA GLU A 132 13.83 12.48 3.88
C GLU A 132 14.84 13.51 4.44
N PRO A 133 14.98 13.70 5.77
CA PRO A 133 16.05 14.52 6.33
C PRO A 133 17.47 14.06 5.98
N LEU A 134 17.73 12.74 5.92
CA LEU A 134 19.03 12.20 5.52
C LEU A 134 19.28 12.44 4.03
N ASN A 135 18.28 12.21 3.19
CA ASN A 135 18.35 12.48 1.75
C ASN A 135 18.58 13.97 1.48
N GLN A 136 17.91 14.85 2.23
CA GLN A 136 18.09 16.29 2.11
C GLN A 136 19.51 16.74 2.45
N GLN A 137 20.14 16.15 3.47
CA GLN A 137 21.53 16.44 3.81
C GLN A 137 22.46 16.14 2.63
N LEU A 138 22.36 14.93 2.07
CA LEU A 138 23.20 14.56 0.93
C LEU A 138 22.87 15.36 -0.34
N ARG A 139 21.59 15.62 -0.63
CA ARG A 139 21.15 16.47 -1.75
C ARG A 139 21.69 17.90 -1.68
N SER A 140 21.92 18.43 -0.47
CA SER A 140 22.39 19.81 -0.29
C SER A 140 23.87 20.01 -0.65
N VAL A 141 24.63 18.92 -0.86
CA VAL A 141 26.03 18.97 -1.27
C VAL A 141 26.13 19.12 -2.80
N THR A 142 26.52 20.30 -3.27
CA THR A 142 26.62 20.60 -4.71
C THR A 142 28.04 20.83 -5.22
N ASP A 143 29.00 21.10 -4.34
CA ASP A 143 30.31 21.66 -4.71
C ASP A 143 31.47 20.68 -4.47
N SER A 144 31.20 19.36 -4.54
CA SER A 144 32.25 18.34 -4.38
C SER A 144 33.19 18.30 -5.58
N THR A 145 34.49 18.49 -5.36
CA THR A 145 35.50 18.53 -6.44
C THR A 145 36.65 17.55 -6.24
N SER A 146 36.90 17.14 -4.99
CA SER A 146 37.93 16.19 -4.60
C SER A 146 37.34 14.90 -4.05
N ASP A 147 38.13 13.82 -4.02
CA ASP A 147 37.69 12.54 -3.47
C ASP A 147 37.39 12.65 -1.96
N ALA A 148 38.08 13.56 -1.25
CA ALA A 148 37.79 13.84 0.16
C ALA A 148 36.42 14.50 0.36
N ASP A 149 35.98 15.35 -0.56
CA ASP A 149 34.64 15.98 -0.51
C ASP A 149 33.55 14.90 -0.67
N PHE A 150 33.73 13.99 -1.63
CA PHE A 150 32.78 12.90 -1.87
C PHE A 150 32.72 11.92 -0.69
N ALA A 151 33.86 11.58 -0.09
CA ALA A 151 33.90 10.75 1.11
C ALA A 151 33.15 11.40 2.28
N ALA A 152 33.35 12.71 2.50
CA ALA A 152 32.64 13.47 3.52
C ALA A 152 31.13 13.51 3.25
N ALA A 153 30.73 13.75 2.00
CA ALA A 153 29.32 13.78 1.59
C ALA A 153 28.64 12.43 1.84
N ARG A 154 29.25 11.32 1.41
CA ARG A 154 28.72 9.96 1.65
C ARG A 154 28.52 9.68 3.14
N ALA A 155 29.49 10.07 3.97
CA ALA A 155 29.40 9.89 5.43
C ALA A 155 28.20 10.62 6.07
N MET A 156 27.72 11.73 5.48
CA MET A 156 26.56 12.47 5.97
C MET A 156 25.25 11.70 5.84
N LEU A 157 25.15 10.73 4.93
CA LEU A 157 23.93 9.95 4.72
C LEU A 157 23.67 8.98 5.88
N ASP A 158 24.73 8.51 6.56
CA ASP A 158 24.68 7.42 7.55
C ASP A 158 23.95 6.20 6.95
N GLU A 159 24.62 5.50 6.02
CA GLU A 159 24.04 4.39 5.24
C GLU A 159 23.41 3.30 6.12
N ALA A 160 24.02 3.01 7.27
CA ALA A 160 23.53 2.01 8.21
C ALA A 160 22.19 2.44 8.82
N ARG A 161 22.10 3.69 9.31
CA ARG A 161 20.85 4.25 9.83
C ARG A 161 19.80 4.37 8.73
N TRP A 162 20.18 4.85 7.55
CA TRP A 162 19.29 5.00 6.41
C TRP A 162 18.64 3.66 6.04
N THR A 163 19.47 2.61 5.90
CA THR A 163 19.03 1.27 5.49
C THR A 163 18.22 0.58 6.57
N ALA A 164 18.58 0.74 7.85
CA ALA A 164 17.81 0.18 8.96
C ALA A 164 16.39 0.74 9.00
N TRP A 165 16.24 2.07 8.94
CA TRP A 165 14.92 2.71 8.94
C TRP A 165 14.13 2.47 7.65
N ASN A 166 14.80 2.36 6.50
CA ASN A 166 14.15 1.94 5.27
C ASN A 166 13.64 0.49 5.33
N THR A 167 14.35 -0.40 6.01
CA THR A 167 13.89 -1.78 6.27
C THR A 167 12.62 -1.77 7.13
N VAL A 168 12.55 -0.90 8.15
CA VAL A 168 11.33 -0.73 8.95
C VAL A 168 10.17 -0.22 8.08
N ARG A 169 10.40 0.73 7.17
CA ARG A 169 9.38 1.18 6.18
C ARG A 169 8.91 0.02 5.31
N ALA A 170 9.83 -0.79 4.79
CA ALA A 170 9.51 -1.96 3.99
C ALA A 170 8.61 -2.93 4.76
N LEU A 171 8.98 -3.32 5.99
CA LEU A 171 8.18 -4.21 6.83
C LEU A 171 6.79 -3.63 7.18
N ALA A 172 6.72 -2.34 7.47
CA ALA A 172 5.46 -1.65 7.77
C ALA A 172 4.53 -1.64 6.54
N THR A 173 5.06 -1.30 5.36
CA THR A 173 4.28 -1.32 4.10
C THR A 173 3.93 -2.73 3.63
N LEU A 174 4.76 -3.74 3.85
CA LEU A 174 4.42 -5.15 3.62
C LEU A 174 3.30 -5.61 4.54
N THR A 175 3.30 -5.18 5.80
CA THR A 175 2.21 -5.44 6.75
C THR A 175 0.90 -4.79 6.27
N ALA A 176 0.97 -3.56 5.77
CA ALA A 176 -0.18 -2.88 5.18
C ALA A 176 -0.70 -3.60 3.93
N PHE A 177 0.20 -3.97 3.01
CA PHE A 177 -0.11 -4.72 1.80
C PHE A 177 -0.77 -6.07 2.12
N GLY A 178 -0.20 -6.86 3.03
CA GLY A 178 -0.76 -8.14 3.46
C GLY A 178 -2.14 -7.99 4.11
N SER A 179 -2.34 -6.94 4.91
CA SER A 179 -3.62 -6.63 5.53
C SER A 179 -4.69 -6.24 4.50
N LEU A 180 -4.33 -5.50 3.45
CA LEU A 180 -5.22 -5.14 2.34
C LEU A 180 -5.56 -6.37 1.48
N ALA A 181 -4.56 -7.18 1.14
CA ALA A 181 -4.75 -8.44 0.42
C ALA A 181 -5.67 -9.39 1.18
N TRP A 182 -5.48 -9.50 2.50
CA TRP A 182 -6.38 -10.30 3.34
C TRP A 182 -7.79 -9.70 3.41
N SER A 183 -7.91 -8.38 3.48
CA SER A 183 -9.20 -7.67 3.41
C SER A 183 -9.95 -8.00 2.12
N LEU A 184 -9.27 -8.07 0.97
CA LEU A 184 -9.87 -8.51 -0.30
C LEU A 184 -10.41 -9.94 -0.22
N VAL A 185 -9.66 -10.87 0.39
CA VAL A 185 -10.07 -12.27 0.53
C VAL A 185 -11.33 -12.40 1.40
N ILE A 186 -11.35 -11.76 2.57
CA ILE A 186 -12.48 -11.88 3.50
C ILE A 186 -13.70 -11.05 3.06
N HIS A 187 -13.49 -9.96 2.32
CA HIS A 187 -14.57 -9.16 1.74
C HIS A 187 -15.33 -9.93 0.66
N GLN A 188 -14.67 -10.81 -0.10
CA GLN A 188 -15.32 -11.59 -1.16
C GLN A 188 -16.13 -12.80 -0.64
N ARG A 189 -15.92 -13.22 0.60
CA ARG A 189 -16.54 -14.42 1.21
C ARG A 189 -17.90 -14.15 1.87
N ARG A 190 -18.42 -12.92 1.83
CA ARG A 190 -19.70 -12.52 2.43
C ARG A 190 -20.52 -11.68 1.46
#